data_AF-A0A957J3A6-F1
#
_entry.id   AF-A0A957J3A6-F1
#
_cell.length_a   1.000
_cell.length_b   1.000
_cell.length_c   1.000
_cell.angle_alpha   90.00
_cell.angle_beta   90.00
_cell.angle_gamma   90.00
#
_symmetry.space_group_name_H-M   'P 1'
#
loop_
_entity.id
_entity.type
_entity.pdbx_description
1 polymer ?
#
loop_
_entity_poly.entity_id
_entity_poly.type
_entity_poly.pdbx_seq_one_letter_code
_entity_poly.pdbx_strand_id
1 'polypeptide(L)' 'DVGAKYEIYKLMNELAERGVSIIMISSELEEVLGMSDRVMVMHEGQSSGTLDVATATQEKIMALATGIGSRKNN' A
#
# COMPACT_ATOMS: atom_id res chain seq x y z
N ASP A 1 14.85 13.89 2.10
CA ASP A 1 15.21 14.64 0.89
C ASP A 1 14.19 14.28 -0.18
N VAL A 2 13.42 15.25 -0.66
CA VAL A 2 12.30 15.02 -1.60
C VAL A 2 12.81 14.58 -2.97
N GLY A 3 13.98 15.07 -3.40
CA GLY A 3 14.55 14.75 -4.72
C GLY A 3 15.02 13.30 -4.81
N ALA A 4 15.71 12.81 -3.78
CA ALA A 4 16.19 11.43 -3.74
C ALA A 4 15.04 10.40 -3.75
N LYS A 5 13.92 10.72 -3.09
CA LYS A 5 12.74 9.86 -3.03
C LYS A 5 12.08 9.69 -4.40
N TYR A 6 11.97 10.80 -5.13
CA TYR A 6 11.38 10.82 -6.48
C TYR A 6 12.16 9.93 -7.47
N GLU A 7 13.50 10.00 -7.45
CA GLU A 7 14.33 9.17 -8.33
C GLU A 7 14.16 7.67 -8.05
N ILE A 8 14.00 7.29 -6.78
CA ILE A 8 13.71 5.90 -6.39
C ILE A 8 12.36 5.45 -6.95
N TYR A 9 11.31 6.26 -6.81
CA TYR A 9 9.99 5.93 -7.36
C TYR A 9 10.00 5.79 -8.87
N LYS A 10 10.73 6.68 -9.55
CA LYS A 10 10.88 6.60 -11.00
C LYS A 10 11.54 5.29 -11.41
N LEU A 11 12.64 4.91 -10.75
CA LEU A 11 13.30 3.63 -11.00
C LEU A 11 12.37 2.44 -10.70
N MET A 12 11.60 2.48 -9.61
CA MET A 12 10.62 1.43 -9.28
C MET A 12 9.57 1.27 -10.39
N ASN A 13 9.03 2.38 -10.89
CA ASN A 13 8.07 2.36 -12.00
C ASN A 13 8.69 1.79 -13.29
N GLU A 14 9.90 2.22 -13.65
CA GLU A 14 10.62 1.69 -14.82
C GLU A 14 10.85 0.17 -14.72
N LEU A 15 11.18 -0.32 -13.52
CA LEU A 15 11.33 -1.76 -13.27
C LEU A 15 9.99 -2.50 -13.36
N ALA A 16 8.92 -1.94 -12.79
CA ALA A 16 7.58 -2.51 -12.85
C ALA A 16 7.06 -2.58 -14.29
N GLU A 17 7.25 -1.54 -15.10
CA GLU A 17 6.91 -1.51 -16.54
C GLU A 17 7.65 -2.58 -17.34
N ARG A 18 8.85 -2.96 -16.90
CA ARG A 18 9.63 -4.08 -17.48
C ARG A 18 9.19 -5.46 -16.98
N GLY A 19 8.13 -5.53 -16.18
CA GLY A 19 7.57 -6.77 -15.62
C GLY A 19 8.26 -7.26 -14.35
N VAL A 20 9.08 -6.43 -13.70
CA VAL A 20 9.71 -6.79 -12.41
C VAL A 20 8.70 -6.59 -11.29
N SER A 21 8.49 -7.62 -10.46
CA SER A 21 7.64 -7.49 -9.27
C SER A 21 8.39 -6.77 -8.14
N ILE A 22 7.72 -5.81 -7.52
CA ILE A 22 8.25 -5.01 -6.42
C ILE A 22 7.34 -5.16 -5.20
N ILE A 23 7.93 -5.40 -4.03
CA ILE A 23 7.23 -5.38 -2.75
C ILE A 23 7.67 -4.12 -2.02
N MET A 24 6.74 -3.17 -1.86
CA MET A 24 6.95 -1.95 -1.11
C MET A 24 6.35 -2.10 0.29
N ILE A 25 7.12 -1.71 1.31
CA ILE A 25 6.67 -1.64 2.70
C ILE A 25 6.74 -0.18 3.12
N SER A 26 5.59 0.42 3.41
CA SER A 26 5.51 1.81 3.84
C SER A 26 4.31 2.02 4.75
N SER A 27 4.47 2.96 5.68
CA SER A 27 3.38 3.50 6.51
C SER A 27 2.83 4.83 5.98
N GLU A 28 3.42 5.37 4.90
CA GLU A 28 2.98 6.61 4.27
C GLU A 28 1.88 6.31 3.24
N LEU A 29 0.66 6.76 3.54
CA LEU A 29 -0.53 6.38 2.76
C LEU A 29 -0.50 6.92 1.33
N GLU A 30 0.08 8.11 1.13
CA GLU A 30 0.22 8.72 -0.19
C GLU A 30 1.14 7.88 -1.09
N GLU A 31 2.20 7.28 -0.54
CA GLU A 31 3.10 6.42 -1.31
C GLU A 31 2.41 5.12 -1.73
N VAL A 32 1.77 4.42 -0.79
CA VAL A 32 1.14 3.12 -1.07
C VAL A 32 0.00 3.26 -2.06
N LEU A 33 -0.76 4.35 -1.99
CA LEU A 33 -1.82 4.65 -2.95
C LEU A 33 -1.26 5.11 -4.30
N GLY A 34 -0.14 5.83 -4.33
CA GLY A 34 0.44 6.35 -5.58
C GLY A 34 1.28 5.34 -6.35
N MET A 35 1.88 4.36 -5.68
CA MET A 35 2.92 3.49 -6.27
C MET A 35 2.54 2.01 -6.37
N SER A 36 1.42 1.59 -5.78
CA SER A 36 1.05 0.16 -5.73
C SER A 36 -0.11 -0.16 -6.67
N ASP A 37 -0.16 -1.39 -7.17
CA ASP A 37 -1.37 -1.93 -7.80
C ASP A 37 -2.39 -2.40 -6.73
N ARG A 38 -1.86 -2.93 -5.61
CA ARG A 38 -2.64 -3.48 -4.50
C ARG A 38 -1.95 -3.17 -3.18
N VAL A 39 -2.74 -2.97 -2.13
CA VAL A 39 -2.24 -2.68 -0.78
C VAL A 39 -2.76 -3.75 0.18
N MET A 40 -1.85 -4.54 0.76
CA MET A 40 -2.16 -5.41 1.90
C MET A 40 -1.92 -4.65 3.19
N VAL A 41 -2.90 -4.63 4.08
CA VAL A 41 -2.81 -3.95 5.37
C VAL A 41 -2.62 -4.97 6.48
N MET A 42 -1.68 -4.68 7.38
CA MET A 42 -1.42 -5.52 8.56
C MET A 42 -1.87 -4.79 9.84
N HIS A 43 -2.43 -5.55 10.78
CA HIS A 43 -2.79 -5.12 12.13
C HIS A 43 -2.47 -6.25 13.09
N GLU A 44 -1.79 -5.95 14.21
CA GLU A 44 -1.40 -6.94 15.24
C GLU A 44 -0.75 -8.22 14.70
N GLY A 45 0.13 -8.07 13.70
CA GLY A 45 0.86 -9.18 13.09
C GLY A 45 0.04 -10.04 12.12
N GLN A 46 -1.21 -9.67 11.84
CA GLN A 46 -2.09 -10.39 10.91
C GLN A 46 -2.47 -9.52 9.71
N SER A 47 -2.72 -10.16 8.57
CA SER A 47 -3.31 -9.47 7.41
C SER A 47 -4.77 -9.12 7.72
N SER A 48 -5.06 -7.82 7.74
CA SER A 48 -6.42 -7.30 7.96
C SER A 48 -7.23 -7.21 6.67
N GLY A 49 -6.56 -7.28 5.53
CA GLY A 49 -7.20 -7.27 4.22
C GLY A 49 -6.29 -6.74 3.13
N THR A 50 -6.70 -6.96 1.88
CA THR A 50 -6.02 -6.44 0.70
C THR A 50 -7.00 -5.62 -0.13
N LEU A 51 -6.59 -4.42 -0.51
CA LEU A 51 -7.36 -3.49 -1.32
C LEU A 51 -6.73 -3.39 -2.71
N ASP A 52 -7.57 -3.30 -3.74
CA ASP A 52 -7.16 -2.83 -5.05
C ASP A 52 -7.03 -1.32 -5.02
N VAL A 53 -5.91 -0.77 -5.50
CA VAL A 53 -5.65 0.68 -5.44
C VAL A 53 -6.70 1.49 -6.18
N ALA A 54 -7.32 0.96 -7.25
CA ALA A 54 -8.40 1.64 -7.97
C ALA A 54 -9.62 1.94 -7.08
N THR A 55 -9.78 1.23 -5.96
CA THR A 55 -10.89 1.43 -5.01
C THR A 55 -10.43 1.75 -3.59
N ALA A 56 -9.12 1.78 -3.36
CA ALA A 56 -8.52 2.06 -2.08
C ALA A 56 -8.66 3.56 -1.77
N THR A 57 -9.04 3.86 -0.54
CA THR A 57 -9.00 5.22 -0.02
C THR A 57 -8.18 5.20 1.27
N GLN A 58 -7.66 6.35 1.65
CA GLN A 58 -6.95 6.52 2.91
C GLN A 58 -7.81 6.03 4.08
N GLU A 59 -9.10 6.37 4.08
CA GLU A 59 -10.07 5.92 5.09
C GLU A 59 -10.20 4.40 5.15
N LYS A 60 -10.33 3.71 3.99
CA LYS A 60 -10.42 2.24 3.95
C LYS A 60 -9.14 1.58 4.47
N ILE A 61 -7.98 2.11 4.11
CA ILE A 61 -6.69 1.59 4.61
C ILE A 61 -6.62 1.78 6.13
N MET A 62 -6.95 2.97 6.63
CA MET A 62 -6.94 3.26 8.06
C MET A 62 -7.93 2.41 8.83
N ALA A 63 -9.11 2.14 8.29
CA ALA A 63 -10.09 1.25 8.90
C ALA A 63 -9.53 -0.17 9.09
N LEU A 64 -8.75 -0.69 8.13
CA LEU A 64 -8.07 -1.97 8.26
C LEU A 64 -6.91 -1.90 9.25
N ALA A 65 -6.08 -0.86 9.18
CA ALA A 65 -4.89 -0.69 10.02
C ALA A 65 -5.21 -0.49 11.51
N THR A 66 -6.41 -0.01 11.83
CA THR A 66 -6.90 0.21 13.20
C THR A 66 -7.85 -0.89 13.69
N GLY A 67 -8.13 -1.90 12.86
CA GLY A 67 -9.04 -3.00 13.20
C GLY A 67 -10.53 -2.65 13.17
N ILE A 68 -10.91 -1.41 12.83
CA ILE A 68 -12.32 -0.96 12.74
C ILE A 68 -13.06 -1.70 11.62
N GLY A 69 -12.39 -1.99 10.50
CA GLY A 69 -12.96 -2.70 9.35
C GLY A 69 -12.94 -4.24 9.45
N SER A 70 -12.23 -4.80 10.44
CA SER A 70 -11.99 -6.25 10.55
C SER A 70 -13.01 -6.98 11.46
N ARG A 71 -14.02 -6.29 12.00
CA ARG A 71 -15.14 -6.96 12.66
C ARG A 71 -16.10 -7.60 11.64
N LYS A 72 -15.66 -8.72 11.06
CA LYS A 72 -16.57 -9.77 10.57
C LYS A 72 -16.24 -11.08 11.27
N ASN A 73 -17.19 -11.52 12.08
CA ASN A 73 -17.47 -12.87 12.58
C ASN A 73 -16.50 -13.53 13.57
N ASN A 74 -16.95 -13.64 14.82
CA ASN A 74 -17.25 -14.96 15.39
C ASN A 74 -18.76 -15.02 15.66
#